data_AF-A0A136KRH9-F1
#
_entry.id   AF-A0A136KRH9-F1
#
_cell.length_a   1.000
_cell.length_b   1.000
_cell.length_c   1.000
_cell.angle_alpha   90.00
_cell.angle_beta   90.00
_cell.angle_gamma   90.00
#
_symmetry.space_group_name_H-M   'P 1'
#
loop_
_entity.id
_entity.type
_entity.pdbx_description
1 polymer ?
#
loop_
_entity_poly.entity_id
_entity_poly.type
_entity_poly.pdbx_seq_one_letter_code
_entity_poly.pdbx_strand_id
1 'polypeptide(L)'
;MDELRKFFRPELINRFDEVIIFEPLKYQHMMQIAELQMKAVRKLLEEQNIGFAWTEEAKKEIVRQGFDPLYGARPLKRTIQKLVENPISTLIIEQKLKESDLVNVDFDGENFVFNIEKVTFVREDELKKQKIRKFECTDSHFAFETEVVDNATVVCPINAAEKVQEIVVAAENEPAQTGEKEEMKEDKKDEAKVRSKTK
;
A
#
# COMPACT_ATOMS: atom_id res chain seq x y z
N MET A 1 -11.36 -19.43 37.51
CA MET A 1 -11.95 -20.75 37.16
C MET A 1 -13.14 -21.10 38.05
N ASP A 2 -13.10 -20.82 39.35
CA ASP A 2 -14.22 -21.14 40.26
C ASP A 2 -15.51 -20.38 39.96
N GLU A 3 -15.44 -19.15 39.45
CA GLU A 3 -16.63 -18.41 38.99
C GLU A 3 -17.30 -19.08 37.78
N LEU A 4 -16.52 -19.65 36.85
CA LEU A 4 -17.07 -20.38 35.70
C LEU A 4 -17.89 -21.61 36.14
N ARG A 5 -17.39 -22.32 37.17
CA ARG A 5 -18.06 -23.50 37.76
C ARG A 5 -19.34 -23.15 38.52
N LYS A 6 -19.52 -21.88 38.94
CA LYS A 6 -20.76 -21.41 39.59
C LYS A 6 -21.88 -21.13 38.58
N PHE A 7 -21.54 -20.71 37.37
CA PHE A 7 -22.51 -20.37 36.33
C PHE A 7 -22.81 -21.52 35.35
N PHE A 8 -21.83 -22.38 35.06
CA PHE A 8 -21.97 -23.48 34.11
C PHE A 8 -21.91 -24.84 34.79
N ARG A 9 -22.73 -25.79 34.31
CA ARG A 9 -22.72 -27.18 34.80
C ARG A 9 -21.36 -27.83 34.46
N PRO A 10 -20.82 -28.68 35.35
CA PRO A 10 -19.52 -29.32 35.14
C PRO A 10 -19.46 -30.18 33.87
N GLU A 11 -20.58 -30.76 33.43
CA GLU A 11 -20.66 -31.50 32.15
C GLU A 11 -20.30 -30.64 30.94
N LEU A 12 -20.72 -29.38 30.92
CA LEU A 12 -20.45 -28.47 29.82
C LEU A 12 -18.98 -28.02 29.82
N ILE A 13 -18.43 -27.75 31.00
CA ILE A 13 -17.02 -27.33 31.15
C ILE A 13 -16.08 -28.43 30.65
N ASN A 14 -16.44 -29.69 30.90
CA ASN A 14 -15.68 -30.85 30.45
C ASN A 14 -15.78 -31.12 28.93
N ARG A 15 -16.59 -30.36 28.18
CA ARG A 15 -16.71 -30.46 26.71
C ARG A 15 -15.80 -29.46 25.96
N PHE A 16 -15.06 -28.63 26.69
CA PHE A 16 -14.06 -27.74 26.12
C PHE A 16 -12.68 -28.35 26.37
N ASP A 17 -11.91 -28.55 25.30
CA ASP A 17 -10.56 -29.12 25.39
C ASP A 17 -9.60 -28.16 26.11
N GLU A 18 -9.70 -26.85 25.81
CA GLU A 18 -8.85 -25.81 26.37
C GLU A 18 -9.64 -24.52 26.66
N VAL A 19 -9.20 -23.78 27.69
CA VAL A 19 -9.74 -22.47 28.03
C VAL A 19 -8.67 -21.42 27.78
N ILE A 20 -8.91 -20.54 26.80
CA ILE A 20 -8.00 -19.45 26.45
C ILE A 20 -8.38 -18.19 27.26
N ILE A 21 -7.43 -17.64 28.00
CA ILE A 21 -7.61 -16.40 28.76
C ILE A 21 -6.99 -15.25 27.96
N PHE A 22 -7.78 -14.23 27.67
CA PHE A 22 -7.30 -13.03 26.99
C PHE A 22 -6.87 -11.98 28.02
N GLU A 23 -5.65 -11.48 27.88
CA GLU A 23 -5.19 -10.33 28.66
C GLU A 23 -5.89 -9.05 28.19
N PRO A 24 -6.17 -8.10 29.11
CA PRO A 24 -6.70 -6.80 28.73
C PRO A 24 -5.71 -6.04 27.84
N LEU A 25 -6.24 -5.23 26.93
CA LEU A 25 -5.42 -4.43 26.02
C LEU A 25 -4.69 -3.33 26.80
N LYS A 26 -3.36 -3.31 26.66
CA LYS A 26 -2.50 -2.23 27.17
C LYS A 26 -2.49 -1.07 26.17
N TYR A 27 -2.14 0.12 26.65
CA TYR A 27 -2.03 1.32 25.82
C TYR A 27 -1.10 1.12 24.59
N GLN A 28 0.01 0.41 24.75
CA GLN A 28 0.92 0.11 23.63
C GLN A 28 0.26 -0.76 22.55
N HIS A 29 -0.56 -1.74 22.94
CA HIS A 29 -1.31 -2.55 21.98
C HIS A 29 -2.33 -1.68 21.22
N MET A 30 -2.96 -0.72 21.91
CA MET A 30 -3.88 0.22 21.28
C MET A 30 -3.20 1.11 20.24
N MET A 31 -1.98 1.60 20.53
CA MET A 31 -1.18 2.38 19.58
C MET A 31 -0.88 1.58 18.30
N GLN A 32 -0.53 0.30 18.44
CA GLN A 32 -0.29 -0.57 17.28
C GLN A 32 -1.57 -0.85 16.49
N ILE A 33 -2.69 -1.09 17.17
CA ILE A 33 -3.99 -1.30 16.53
C ILE A 33 -4.42 -0.03 15.78
N ALA A 34 -4.28 1.15 16.38
CA ALA A 34 -4.57 2.42 15.73
C ALA A 34 -3.74 2.60 14.46
N GLU A 35 -2.44 2.31 14.53
CA GLU A 35 -1.56 2.38 13.37
C GLU A 35 -1.99 1.44 12.25
N LEU A 36 -2.39 0.21 12.57
CA LEU A 36 -2.90 -0.74 11.58
C LEU A 36 -4.18 -0.22 10.90
N GLN A 37 -5.10 0.36 11.68
CA GLN A 37 -6.32 0.95 11.13
C GLN A 37 -6.02 2.18 10.24
N MET A 38 -5.09 3.04 10.65
CA MET A 38 -4.67 4.20 9.84
C MET A 38 -3.97 3.76 8.54
N LYS A 39 -3.20 2.67 8.57
CA LYS A 39 -2.64 2.06 7.35
C LYS A 39 -3.72 1.52 6.42
N ALA A 40 -4.82 0.98 6.95
CA ALA A 40 -5.95 0.57 6.12
C ALA A 40 -6.62 1.77 5.42
N VAL A 41 -6.78 2.90 6.13
CA VAL A 41 -7.29 4.16 5.54
C VAL A 41 -6.31 4.69 4.49
N ARG A 42 -5.01 4.65 4.77
CA ARG A 42 -3.96 5.03 3.81
C ARG A 42 -4.12 4.27 2.49
N LYS A 43 -4.25 2.94 2.57
CA LYS A 43 -4.39 2.10 1.38
C LYS A 43 -5.62 2.47 0.55
N LEU A 44 -6.75 2.77 1.21
CA LEU A 44 -7.97 3.20 0.53
C LEU A 44 -7.78 4.54 -0.21
N LEU A 45 -7.05 5.48 0.40
CA LEU A 45 -6.73 6.77 -0.22
C LEU A 45 -5.71 6.63 -1.36
N GLU A 46 -4.75 5.73 -1.23
CA GLU A 46 -3.76 5.42 -2.29
C GLU A 46 -4.44 4.85 -3.54
N GLU A 47 -5.50 4.05 -3.40
CA GLU A 47 -6.32 3.58 -4.54
C GLU A 47 -6.99 4.74 -5.30
N GLN A 48 -7.17 5.89 -4.65
CA GLN A 48 -7.68 7.13 -5.26
C GLN A 48 -6.58 8.12 -5.66
N ASN A 49 -5.31 7.68 -5.68
CA ASN A 49 -4.13 8.52 -5.91
C ASN A 49 -4.00 9.70 -4.92
N ILE A 50 -4.41 9.49 -3.67
CA ILE A 50 -4.29 10.49 -2.59
C ILE A 50 -3.29 9.98 -1.56
N GLY A 51 -2.34 10.83 -1.19
CA GLY A 51 -1.32 10.53 -0.19
C GLY A 51 -1.89 10.75 1.20
N PHE A 52 -1.54 9.86 2.14
CA PHE A 52 -1.97 9.99 3.52
C PHE A 52 -0.81 9.77 4.50
N ALA A 53 -0.54 10.80 5.29
CA ALA A 53 0.44 10.83 6.36
C ALA A 53 -0.21 11.34 7.66
N TRP A 54 0.42 11.02 8.78
CA TRP A 54 -0.04 11.45 10.09
C TRP A 54 1.13 11.63 11.04
N THR A 55 0.96 12.51 12.03
CA THR A 55 1.93 12.71 13.10
C THR A 55 1.71 11.73 14.25
N GLU A 56 2.74 11.56 15.10
CA GLU A 56 2.59 10.75 16.31
C GLU A 56 1.56 11.32 17.29
N GLU A 57 1.41 12.65 17.33
CA GLU A 57 0.50 13.34 18.24
C GLU A 57 -0.96 13.04 17.86
N ALA A 58 -1.28 13.12 16.57
CA ALA A 58 -2.58 12.69 16.06
C ALA A 58 -2.91 11.24 16.44
N LYS A 59 -1.93 10.32 16.33
CA LYS A 59 -2.11 8.91 16.71
C LYS A 59 -2.38 8.75 18.22
N LYS A 60 -1.62 9.44 19.06
CA LYS A 60 -1.78 9.38 20.54
C LYS A 60 -3.17 9.86 20.95
N GLU A 61 -3.65 10.94 20.34
CA GLU A 61 -4.95 11.51 20.66
C GLU A 61 -6.10 10.61 20.20
N ILE A 62 -6.01 10.03 19.00
CA ILE A 62 -6.98 9.04 18.51
C ILE A 62 -7.12 7.87 19.48
N VAL A 63 -5.99 7.36 20.00
CA VAL A 63 -5.99 6.28 21.00
C VAL A 63 -6.60 6.76 22.30
N ARG A 64 -6.28 7.96 22.77
CA ARG A 64 -6.83 8.54 24.00
C ARG A 64 -8.36 8.64 23.93
N GLN A 65 -8.91 9.11 22.82
CA GLN A 65 -10.36 9.25 22.62
C GLN A 65 -11.06 7.92 22.28
N GLY A 66 -10.34 6.97 21.68
CA GLY A 66 -10.85 5.66 21.28
C GLY A 66 -10.66 4.56 22.31
N PHE A 67 -10.02 4.84 23.45
CA PHE A 67 -9.76 3.87 24.51
C PHE A 67 -10.90 3.83 25.52
N ASP A 68 -11.53 2.66 25.62
CA ASP A 68 -12.52 2.39 26.64
C ASP A 68 -12.11 1.13 27.43
N PRO A 69 -11.90 1.22 28.76
CA PRO A 69 -11.54 0.07 29.59
C PRO A 69 -12.57 -1.07 29.55
N LEU A 70 -13.84 -0.75 29.34
CA LEU A 70 -14.95 -1.71 29.34
C LEU A 70 -15.14 -2.36 27.97
N TYR A 71 -14.98 -1.58 26.89
CA TYR A 71 -15.23 -2.03 25.51
C TYR A 71 -13.95 -2.33 24.69
N GLY A 72 -12.76 -2.09 25.28
CA GLY A 72 -11.46 -2.32 24.64
C GLY A 72 -11.23 -1.43 23.42
N ALA A 73 -10.63 -1.99 22.37
CA ALA A 73 -10.36 -1.30 21.11
C ALA A 73 -11.58 -1.16 20.18
N ARG A 74 -12.75 -1.71 20.53
CA ARG A 74 -13.93 -1.67 19.65
C ARG A 74 -14.35 -0.25 19.26
N PRO A 75 -14.34 0.75 20.16
CA PRO A 75 -14.68 2.12 19.80
C PRO A 75 -13.66 2.78 18.89
N LEU A 76 -12.39 2.35 18.93
CA LEU A 76 -11.27 2.97 18.23
C LEU A 76 -11.50 3.13 16.72
N LYS A 77 -12.03 2.09 16.07
CA LYS A 77 -12.37 2.15 14.64
C LYS A 77 -13.37 3.26 14.34
N ARG A 78 -14.40 3.40 15.18
CA ARG A 78 -15.43 4.44 15.03
C ARG A 78 -14.86 5.83 15.29
N THR A 79 -13.94 5.96 16.23
CA THR A 79 -13.23 7.21 16.52
C THR A 79 -12.40 7.64 15.32
N ILE A 80 -11.61 6.74 14.72
CA ILE A 80 -10.84 7.02 13.50
C ILE A 80 -11.75 7.46 12.35
N GLN A 81 -12.86 6.74 12.13
CA GLN A 81 -13.83 7.10 11.10
C GLN A 81 -14.36 8.53 11.29
N LYS A 82 -14.75 8.88 12.52
CA LYS A 82 -15.32 10.20 12.80
C LYS A 82 -14.29 11.33 12.73
N LEU A 83 -13.08 11.11 13.24
CA LEU A 83 -12.07 12.16 13.39
C LEU A 83 -11.17 12.31 12.18
N VAL A 84 -11.01 11.27 11.36
CA VAL A 84 -10.07 11.26 10.24
C VAL A 84 -10.80 11.04 8.92
N GLU A 85 -11.53 9.92 8.78
CA GLU A 85 -12.15 9.52 7.51
C GLU A 85 -13.26 10.50 7.07
N ASN A 86 -14.11 10.91 8.01
CA ASN A 86 -15.20 11.85 7.74
C ASN A 86 -14.69 13.23 7.30
N PRO A 87 -13.77 13.90 8.02
CA PRO A 87 -13.21 15.18 7.56
C PRO A 87 -12.53 15.08 6.19
N ILE A 88 -11.75 14.02 5.94
CA ILE A 88 -11.11 13.80 4.63
C ILE A 88 -12.18 13.66 3.53
N SER A 89 -13.23 12.89 3.80
CA SER A 89 -14.36 12.75 2.86
C SER A 89 -15.03 14.10 2.57
N THR A 90 -15.22 14.94 3.59
CA THR A 90 -15.74 16.31 3.42
C THR A 90 -14.81 17.16 2.56
N LEU A 91 -13.49 17.12 2.79
CA LEU A 91 -12.50 17.87 1.99
C LEU A 91 -12.48 17.44 0.52
N ILE A 92 -12.68 16.14 0.24
CA ILE A 92 -12.82 15.60 -1.11
C ILE A 92 -14.11 16.15 -1.78
N ILE A 93 -15.24 16.12 -1.06
CA ILE A 93 -16.53 16.62 -1.56
C ILE A 93 -16.44 18.13 -1.85
N GLU A 94 -15.75 18.89 -1.00
CA GLU A 94 -15.51 20.32 -1.16
C GLU A 94 -14.48 20.65 -2.26
N GLN A 95 -13.91 19.65 -2.94
CA GLN A 95 -12.85 19.79 -3.97
C GLN A 95 -11.58 20.50 -3.48
N LYS A 96 -11.37 20.57 -2.16
CA LYS A 96 -10.14 21.08 -1.56
C LYS A 96 -9.02 20.06 -1.66
N LEU A 97 -9.37 18.77 -1.64
CA LEU A 97 -8.46 17.66 -1.85
C LEU A 97 -8.67 17.06 -3.24
N LYS A 98 -7.59 16.94 -4.01
CA LYS A 98 -7.63 16.39 -5.37
C LYS A 98 -6.70 15.18 -5.49
N GLU A 99 -6.88 14.46 -6.60
CA GLU A 99 -5.94 13.43 -7.02
C GLU A 99 -4.53 14.03 -7.10
N SER A 100 -3.53 13.26 -6.63
CA SER A 100 -2.13 13.66 -6.46
C SER A 100 -1.80 14.55 -5.25
N ASP A 101 -2.76 14.92 -4.41
CA ASP A 101 -2.44 15.63 -3.16
C ASP A 101 -2.06 14.65 -2.04
N LEU A 102 -1.24 15.11 -1.10
CA LEU A 102 -0.91 14.43 0.14
C LEU A 102 -1.56 15.16 1.32
N VAL A 103 -2.34 14.42 2.11
CA VAL A 103 -2.90 14.90 3.37
C VAL A 103 -2.00 14.47 4.51
N ASN A 104 -1.52 15.44 5.27
CA ASN A 104 -0.88 15.21 6.55
C ASN A 104 -1.83 15.60 7.69
N VAL A 105 -2.15 14.62 8.55
CA VAL A 105 -3.02 14.83 9.71
C VAL A 105 -2.17 15.08 10.96
N ASP A 106 -2.41 16.22 11.58
CA ASP A 106 -1.75 16.62 12.83
C ASP A 106 -2.78 16.97 13.92
N PHE A 107 -2.30 17.12 15.15
CA PHE A 107 -3.13 17.47 16.31
C PHE A 107 -2.50 18.59 17.13
N ASP A 108 -3.10 19.78 17.09
CA ASP A 108 -2.60 20.99 17.77
C ASP A 108 -3.09 21.11 19.24
N GLY A 109 -3.32 19.97 19.90
CA GLY A 109 -3.79 19.91 21.30
C GLY A 109 -5.30 20.10 21.50
N GLU A 110 -5.98 20.83 20.62
CA GLU A 110 -7.44 21.03 20.68
C GLU A 110 -8.18 20.44 19.48
N ASN A 111 -7.64 20.59 18.27
CA ASN A 111 -8.30 20.19 17.03
C ASN A 111 -7.35 19.43 16.10
N PHE A 112 -7.92 18.58 15.26
CA PHE A 112 -7.20 17.93 14.17
C PHE A 112 -7.00 18.91 13.01
N VAL A 113 -5.75 19.05 12.59
CA VAL A 113 -5.34 19.92 11.49
C VAL A 113 -5.02 19.06 10.28
N PHE A 114 -5.56 19.42 9.12
CA PHE A 114 -5.37 18.70 7.85
C PHE A 114 -4.56 19.59 6.91
N ASN A 115 -3.26 19.30 6.80
CA ASN A 115 -2.36 20.00 5.90
C ASN A 115 -2.35 19.29 4.55
N ILE A 116 -2.62 20.03 3.48
CA ILE A 116 -2.65 19.49 2.11
C ILE A 116 -1.40 19.98 1.39
N GLU A 117 -0.58 19.04 0.95
CA GLU A 117 0.60 19.28 0.14
C GLU A 117 0.35 18.75 -1.26
N LYS A 118 0.69 19.53 -2.29
CA LYS A 118 0.58 19.08 -3.68
C LYS A 118 1.81 18.23 -4.00
N VAL A 119 1.59 16.97 -4.35
CA VAL A 119 2.67 16.04 -4.67
C VAL A 119 2.46 15.49 -6.07
N THR A 120 3.52 14.97 -6.67
CA THR A 120 3.42 14.20 -7.91
C THR A 120 3.74 12.76 -7.57
N PHE A 121 2.78 11.86 -7.74
CA PHE A 121 3.01 10.43 -7.56
C PHE A 121 3.91 9.92 -8.69
N VAL A 122 5.11 9.47 -8.33
CA VAL A 122 5.97 8.70 -9.23
C VAL A 122 5.73 7.23 -8.93
N ARG A 123 5.35 6.44 -9.95
CA ARG A 123 5.11 5.00 -9.78
C ARG A 123 6.43 4.29 -9.46
N GLU A 124 6.42 3.33 -8.53
CA GLU A 124 7.61 2.52 -8.18
C GLU A 124 8.23 1.82 -9.40
N ASP A 125 7.42 1.47 -10.40
CA ASP A 125 7.88 0.87 -11.66
C ASP A 125 8.74 1.82 -12.50
N GLU A 126 8.55 3.14 -12.36
CA GLU A 126 9.39 4.15 -13.01
C GLU A 126 10.70 4.36 -12.25
N LEU A 127 10.70 4.24 -10.92
CA LEU A 127 11.91 4.27 -10.09
C LEU A 127 12.82 3.06 -10.35
N LYS A 128 12.25 1.84 -10.44
CA LYS A 128 13.02 0.61 -10.67
C LYS A 128 13.58 0.50 -12.09
N LYS A 129 12.96 1.16 -13.07
CA LYS A 129 13.51 1.27 -14.45
C LYS A 129 14.67 2.25 -14.53
N GLN A 130 14.81 3.16 -13.56
CA GLN A 130 15.94 4.06 -13.50
C GLN A 130 17.11 3.42 -12.75
N LYS A 131 17.94 2.72 -13.54
CA LYS A 131 19.40 2.68 -13.47
C LYS A 131 20.08 1.83 -12.39
N ILE A 132 19.96 0.51 -12.50
CA ILE A 132 21.06 -0.39 -12.11
C ILE A 132 21.72 -0.88 -13.41
N ARG A 133 22.96 -0.45 -13.67
CA ARG A 133 23.76 -0.94 -14.80
C ARG A 133 24.85 -1.88 -14.29
N LYS A 134 25.11 -2.94 -15.04
CA LYS A 134 26.19 -3.90 -14.76
C LYS A 134 27.46 -3.47 -15.48
N PHE A 135 28.54 -3.39 -14.73
CA PHE A 135 29.83 -2.95 -15.21
C PHE A 135 30.89 -4.02 -14.97
N GLU A 136 31.81 -4.19 -15.92
CA GLU A 136 33.01 -5.01 -15.78
C GLU A 136 34.25 -4.15 -15.92
N CYS A 137 35.20 -4.30 -15.00
CA CYS A 137 36.50 -3.66 -15.11
C CYS A 137 37.41 -4.45 -16.06
N THR A 138 37.97 -3.79 -17.08
CA THR A 138 38.87 -4.44 -18.05
C THR A 138 40.20 -4.90 -17.43
N ASP A 139 40.60 -4.31 -16.30
CA ASP A 139 41.90 -4.57 -15.68
C ASP A 139 41.82 -5.64 -14.57
N SER A 140 40.63 -5.88 -14.01
CA SER A 140 40.44 -6.81 -12.87
C SER A 140 39.37 -7.88 -13.10
N HIS A 141 38.66 -7.85 -14.24
CA HIS A 141 37.52 -8.72 -14.56
C HIS A 141 36.43 -8.75 -13.49
N PHE A 142 36.39 -7.73 -12.62
CA PHE A 142 35.42 -7.66 -11.54
C PHE A 142 34.12 -7.03 -12.05
N ALA A 143 33.03 -7.80 -11.93
CA ALA A 143 31.68 -7.34 -12.25
C ALA A 143 31.04 -6.68 -11.03
N PHE A 144 30.50 -5.47 -11.19
CA PHE A 144 29.79 -4.76 -10.13
C PHE A 144 28.56 -4.02 -10.66
N GLU A 145 27.58 -3.84 -9.78
CA GLU A 145 26.34 -3.14 -10.05
C GLU A 145 26.38 -1.78 -9.34
N THR A 146 26.08 -0.70 -10.06
CA THR A 146 26.04 0.63 -9.45
C THR A 146 24.97 1.51 -10.07
N GLU A 147 24.45 2.43 -9.27
CA GLU A 147 23.50 3.45 -9.68
C GLU A 147 24.24 4.55 -10.44
N VAL A 148 23.92 4.73 -11.72
CA VAL A 148 24.58 5.74 -12.57
C VAL A 148 23.77 7.03 -12.57
N VAL A 149 24.17 8.01 -11.77
CA VAL A 149 23.64 9.38 -11.87
C VAL A 149 24.18 10.03 -13.15
N ASP A 150 23.39 10.90 -13.81
CA ASP A 150 23.85 11.60 -15.02
C ASP A 150 25.11 12.44 -14.69
N ASN A 151 26.19 12.25 -15.46
CA ASN A 151 27.56 12.79 -15.26
C ASN A 151 28.46 12.12 -14.19
N ALA A 152 28.12 10.93 -13.69
CA ALA A 152 29.03 10.19 -12.82
C ALA A 152 30.13 9.46 -13.62
N THR A 153 31.41 9.63 -13.24
CA THR A 153 32.50 8.76 -13.69
C THR A 153 32.43 7.45 -12.91
N VAL A 154 32.12 6.35 -13.58
CA VAL A 154 32.06 5.02 -12.96
C VAL A 154 33.48 4.53 -12.72
N VAL A 155 33.82 4.31 -11.46
CA VAL A 155 35.16 3.87 -11.03
C VAL A 155 35.07 2.46 -10.47
N CYS A 156 36.04 1.60 -10.83
CA CYS A 156 36.12 0.25 -10.28
C CYS A 156 36.39 0.29 -8.76
N PRO A 157 35.60 -0.41 -7.91
CA PRO A 157 35.80 -0.44 -6.46
C PRO A 157 37.15 -1.03 -5.99
N ILE A 158 37.77 -1.87 -6.82
CA ILE A 158 38.99 -2.61 -6.47
C ILE A 158 40.25 -1.82 -6.85
N ASN A 159 40.28 -1.25 -8.06
CA ASN A 159 41.51 -0.68 -8.62
C ASN A 159 41.44 0.82 -8.91
N ALA A 160 40.32 1.48 -8.61
CA ALA A 160 40.07 2.88 -8.96
C ALA A 160 40.29 3.22 -10.45
N ALA A 161 40.32 2.22 -11.32
CA ALA A 161 40.55 2.38 -12.73
C ALA A 161 39.32 3.01 -13.39
N GLU A 162 39.56 3.99 -14.27
CA GLU A 162 38.53 4.68 -15.06
C GLU A 162 38.06 3.82 -16.26
N LYS A 163 38.77 2.73 -16.55
CA LYS A 163 38.44 1.77 -17.61
C LYS A 163 37.46 0.73 -17.10
N VAL A 164 36.18 1.06 -17.24
CA VAL A 164 35.07 0.17 -16.92
C VAL A 164 34.17 0.07 -18.16
N GLN A 165 33.82 -1.15 -18.56
CA GLN A 165 32.92 -1.41 -19.68
C GLN A 165 31.55 -1.82 -19.16
N GLU A 166 30.49 -1.26 -19.73
CA GLU A 166 29.13 -1.70 -19.44
C GLU A 166 28.89 -3.06 -20.10
N ILE A 167 28.50 -4.06 -19.31
CA ILE A 167 28.02 -5.32 -19.86
C ILE A 167 26.58 -5.05 -20.30
N VAL A 168 26.40 -4.72 -21.58
CA VAL A 168 25.09 -4.77 -22.22
C VAL A 168 24.73 -6.24 -22.35
N VAL A 169 23.98 -6.77 -21.39
CA VAL A 169 23.30 -8.06 -21.59
C VAL A 169 22.24 -7.80 -22.64
N ALA A 170 22.57 -8.10 -23.90
CA ALA A 170 21.61 -8.15 -24.98
C ALA A 170 20.49 -9.08 -24.51
N ALA A 171 19.28 -8.53 -24.40
CA ALA A 171 18.09 -9.32 -24.20
C ALA A 171 18.04 -10.36 -25.33
N GLU A 172 18.27 -11.62 -24.99
CA GLU A 172 18.04 -12.71 -25.93
C GLU A 172 16.53 -12.79 -26.20
N ASN A 173 16.20 -12.34 -27.42
CA ASN A 173 15.13 -12.80 -28.30
C ASN A 173 13.69 -12.43 -27.95
N GLU A 174 13.24 -11.31 -28.53
CA GLU A 174 11.97 -11.30 -29.25
C GLU A 174 11.99 -12.37 -30.36
N PRO A 175 10.95 -13.21 -30.52
CA PRO A 175 10.72 -13.87 -31.79
C PRO A 175 9.85 -12.97 -32.67
N ALA A 176 10.49 -12.24 -33.58
CA ALA A 176 9.84 -11.70 -34.76
C ALA A 176 10.18 -12.61 -35.96
N GLN A 177 9.19 -13.32 -36.51
CA GLN A 177 9.17 -13.70 -37.92
C GLN A 177 7.82 -13.31 -38.54
N THR A 178 7.92 -12.26 -39.36
CA THR A 178 7.14 -11.82 -40.54
C THR A 178 6.59 -12.95 -41.42
N GLY A 179 5.34 -12.90 -41.90
CA GLY A 179 4.91 -12.37 -43.23
C GLY A 179 5.01 -13.45 -44.33
N GLU A 180 4.00 -13.82 -45.13
CA GLU A 180 3.27 -13.06 -46.16
C GLU A 180 2.03 -13.84 -46.71
N LYS A 181 0.99 -13.08 -47.15
CA LYS A 181 0.05 -13.19 -48.32
C LYS A 181 -0.44 -14.57 -48.80
N GLU A 182 -1.72 -14.85 -49.10
CA GLU A 182 -2.71 -14.32 -50.08
C GLU A 182 -3.99 -15.19 -49.82
N GLU A 183 -5.26 -14.83 -50.01
CA GLU A 183 -5.99 -14.45 -51.23
C GLU A 183 -7.51 -14.33 -50.90
N MET A 184 -8.26 -13.70 -51.80
CA MET A 184 -9.69 -13.34 -51.74
C MET A 184 -10.69 -14.52 -51.72
N LYS A 185 -11.87 -14.32 -51.08
CA LYS A 185 -13.25 -14.41 -51.64
C LYS A 185 -14.29 -14.40 -50.50
N GLU A 186 -15.17 -13.42 -50.44
CA GLU A 186 -16.49 -13.35 -51.11
C GLU A 186 -17.51 -14.36 -50.54
N ASP A 187 -18.55 -13.81 -49.90
CA ASP A 187 -19.99 -14.11 -50.03
C ASP A 187 -20.79 -14.24 -48.72
N LYS A 188 -21.72 -13.27 -48.59
CA LYS A 188 -23.17 -13.36 -48.33
C LYS A 188 -23.73 -14.18 -47.15
N LYS A 189 -24.72 -13.52 -46.52
CA LYS A 189 -25.98 -14.06 -45.95
C LYS A 189 -25.83 -14.79 -44.60
N ASP A 190 -26.71 -14.65 -43.60
CA ASP A 190 -28.13 -14.37 -43.59
C ASP A 190 -28.58 -13.66 -42.30
N GLU A 191 -29.58 -12.80 -42.46
CA GLU A 191 -30.54 -12.44 -41.42
C GLU A 191 -31.37 -13.66 -41.00
N ALA A 192 -31.45 -13.95 -39.70
CA ALA A 192 -32.62 -14.60 -39.06
C ALA A 192 -32.47 -14.45 -37.53
N LYS A 193 -33.16 -13.53 -36.86
CA LYS A 193 -34.57 -13.59 -36.43
C LYS A 193 -34.93 -14.83 -35.59
N VAL A 194 -34.74 -14.74 -34.27
CA VAL A 194 -35.61 -15.40 -33.25
C VAL A 194 -35.60 -14.50 -32.00
N ARG A 195 -36.61 -13.64 -31.80
CA ARG A 195 -37.81 -13.87 -30.95
C ARG A 195 -37.45 -14.05 -29.47
N SER A 196 -37.68 -13.02 -28.64
CA SER A 196 -38.94 -12.73 -27.94
C SER A 196 -39.17 -13.56 -26.67
N LYS A 197 -39.30 -12.83 -25.54
CA LYS A 197 -39.93 -13.12 -24.23
C LYS A 197 -38.99 -12.53 -23.16
N THR A 198 -39.43 -11.69 -22.23
CA THR A 198 -40.63 -11.88 -21.42
C THR A 198 -41.20 -10.52 -21.01
N LYS A 199 -42.53 -10.50 -21.01
CA LYS A 199 -43.46 -9.45 -20.60
C LYS A 199 -43.51 -9.33 -19.08
#